data_AF-A0A3N7I5M1-F1
#
_entry.id   AF-A0A3N7I5M1-F1
#
_cell.length_a   1.000
_cell.length_b   1.000
_cell.length_c   1.000
_cell.angle_alpha   90.00
_cell.angle_beta   90.00
_cell.angle_gamma   90.00
#
_symmetry.space_group_name_H-M   'P 1'
#
loop_
_entity.id
_entity.type
_entity.pdbx_description
1 polymer ?
#
loop_
_entity_poly.entity_id
_entity_poly.type
_entity_poly.pdbx_seq_one_letter_code
_entity_poly.pdbx_strand_id
1 'polypeptide(L)'
;QLAMLGNEAADNANIDRKLIFADLNNLRKRSTDWQSEIFRIAPIQNYELSFSGGNDAAAYFLSANYMGQDGIIIGSDFNKANVRLNLDQRIGSRLKVGTSLNVSHSSSNGVVTNSEGAFASSITSWALEMNPALPVRQADGSYVYENNTSNPAVGNPVQDANEFKQLNKTARALGNFYADLTLTEGLNFKSSVGIDYYQVKEQSFSSKDIKRGESNGGSASVGTVDGYTWLWENTLNYNRRFGTQHQLNAVAGMTVQAFEGQNLAVANSEFNDGRLGYYAIQAGARRQITNSGYSGWQMLSYLARANYSYANRYLVTLTGRVDGSSKFGANNRYGFFPSAAVAWRASEEPFLQDWESLSDLKIRVGYGVVGNEGIPPYSSQGLLLNMEAYIGDSEIIKGQAPYTLNNKELKWETTAQFDVGLDVGLFNNRYSLTADFYIKKTSDLLLNVPVAFHTGYDLAMQNVGDMENRGFEVALNAVPVDGNRFKWDANLTFGFNRNKVTNLVGTEEGLIGASIMGISNWTRVKEGTPIGTMYGYKTDGIAQLNE
;
A
#
# COMPACT_ATOMS: atom_id res chain seq x y z
N GLN A 1 -40.20 -8.21 -4.60
CA GLN A 1 -40.05 -8.89 -3.29
C GLN A 1 -40.00 -7.89 -2.14
N LEU A 2 -39.12 -6.87 -2.16
CA LEU A 2 -39.07 -5.80 -1.15
C LEU A 2 -40.43 -5.14 -0.88
N ALA A 3 -41.18 -4.79 -1.92
CA ALA A 3 -42.51 -4.20 -1.78
C ALA A 3 -43.54 -5.15 -1.14
N MET A 4 -43.41 -6.48 -1.34
CA MET A 4 -44.30 -7.45 -0.70
C MET A 4 -43.97 -7.57 0.79
N LEU A 5 -42.68 -7.70 1.13
CA LEU A 5 -42.21 -7.76 2.52
C LEU A 5 -42.49 -6.45 3.28
N GLY A 6 -42.35 -5.30 2.61
CA GLY A 6 -42.67 -3.99 3.18
C GLY A 6 -44.16 -3.80 3.45
N ASN A 7 -45.02 -4.30 2.56
CA ASN A 7 -46.48 -4.32 2.78
C ASN A 7 -46.85 -5.29 3.91
N GLU A 8 -46.27 -6.49 3.93
CA GLU A 8 -46.49 -7.49 4.98
C GLU A 8 -46.05 -6.97 6.36
N ALA A 9 -44.89 -6.31 6.45
CA ALA A 9 -44.43 -5.68 7.68
C ALA A 9 -45.37 -4.55 8.14
N ALA A 10 -45.89 -3.73 7.23
CA ALA A 10 -46.85 -2.68 7.55
C ALA A 10 -48.20 -3.25 8.03
N ASP A 11 -48.69 -4.29 7.34
CA ASP A 11 -49.91 -5.02 7.73
C ASP A 11 -49.76 -5.64 9.13
N ASN A 12 -48.64 -6.31 9.40
CA ASN A 12 -48.35 -6.92 10.70
C ASN A 12 -48.18 -5.89 11.83
N ALA A 13 -47.67 -4.70 11.51
CA ALA A 13 -47.54 -3.60 12.46
C ALA A 13 -48.81 -2.73 12.58
N ASN A 14 -49.86 -3.02 11.82
CA ASN A 14 -51.11 -2.26 11.76
C ASN A 14 -50.90 -0.77 11.48
N ILE A 15 -49.97 -0.46 10.57
CA ILE A 15 -49.69 0.89 10.08
C ILE A 15 -50.00 0.99 8.59
N ASP A 16 -50.26 2.20 8.10
CA ASP A 16 -50.53 2.42 6.68
C ASP A 16 -49.35 1.97 5.81
N ARG A 17 -49.67 1.21 4.75
CA ARG A 17 -48.70 0.85 3.73
C ARG A 17 -48.13 2.12 3.10
N LYS A 18 -46.82 2.17 2.93
CA LYS A 18 -46.20 3.27 2.18
C LYS A 18 -46.75 3.28 0.75
N LEU A 19 -47.21 4.44 0.29
CA LEU A 19 -47.75 4.67 -1.06
C LEU A 19 -46.89 4.05 -2.18
N ILE A 20 -45.58 4.01 -1.99
CA ILE A 20 -44.61 3.45 -2.94
C ILE A 20 -44.70 1.92 -3.14
N PHE A 21 -45.29 1.19 -2.19
CA PHE A 21 -45.47 -0.26 -2.25
C PHE A 21 -46.94 -0.68 -2.45
N ALA A 22 -47.87 0.27 -2.42
CA ALA A 22 -49.31 0.01 -2.49
C ALA A 22 -49.77 -0.56 -3.84
N ASP A 23 -49.07 -0.28 -4.94
CA ASP A 23 -49.36 -0.82 -6.28
C ASP A 23 -48.16 -1.54 -6.90
N LEU A 24 -48.15 -2.87 -6.75
CA LEU A 24 -47.12 -3.75 -7.30
C LEU A 24 -47.04 -3.74 -8.84
N ASN A 25 -48.13 -3.37 -9.54
CA ASN A 25 -48.15 -3.30 -11.01
C ASN A 25 -47.44 -2.05 -11.55
N ASN A 26 -47.43 -0.95 -10.79
CA ASN A 26 -46.71 0.28 -11.16
C ASN A 26 -45.20 0.18 -10.93
N LEU A 27 -44.76 -0.61 -9.95
CA LEU A 27 -43.33 -0.88 -9.69
C LEU A 27 -42.63 -1.57 -10.88
N ARG A 28 -43.35 -2.41 -11.64
CA ARG A 28 -42.80 -3.04 -12.86
C ARG A 28 -42.53 -2.05 -14.00
N LYS A 29 -43.15 -0.86 -13.99
CA LYS A 29 -42.98 0.17 -15.03
C LYS A 29 -41.91 1.20 -14.69
N ARG A 30 -41.49 1.30 -13.42
CA ARG A 30 -40.48 2.25 -12.92
C ARG A 30 -39.51 1.47 -12.04
N SER A 31 -38.45 0.94 -12.65
CA SER A 31 -37.38 0.22 -11.96
C SER A 31 -36.04 0.68 -12.52
N THR A 32 -35.47 1.72 -11.92
CA THR A 32 -34.10 2.16 -12.21
C THR A 32 -33.13 1.20 -11.56
N ASP A 33 -32.26 0.60 -12.38
CA ASP A 33 -31.08 -0.12 -11.90
C ASP A 33 -29.96 0.90 -11.69
N TRP A 34 -29.91 1.47 -10.49
CA TRP A 34 -28.95 2.51 -10.12
C TRP A 34 -27.49 2.09 -10.28
N GLN A 35 -27.17 0.78 -10.24
CA GLN A 35 -25.81 0.30 -10.50
C GLN A 35 -25.49 0.41 -11.99
N SER A 36 -26.42 0.00 -12.86
CA SER A 36 -26.25 0.13 -14.31
C SER A 36 -26.13 1.60 -14.78
N GLU A 37 -26.69 2.54 -14.01
CA GLU A 37 -26.63 3.98 -14.31
C GLU A 37 -25.27 4.62 -13.95
N ILE A 38 -24.52 4.03 -13.01
CA ILE A 38 -23.19 4.53 -12.63
C ILE A 38 -22.05 3.76 -13.26
N PHE A 39 -22.26 2.49 -13.62
CA PHE A 39 -21.25 1.64 -14.23
C PHE A 39 -21.29 1.69 -15.76
N ARG A 40 -20.11 1.67 -16.39
CA ARG A 40 -19.93 1.64 -17.85
C ARG A 40 -18.80 0.71 -18.25
N ILE A 41 -18.85 0.27 -19.51
CA ILE A 41 -17.68 -0.31 -20.17
C ILE A 41 -16.69 0.82 -20.43
N ALA A 42 -15.48 0.69 -19.90
CA ALA A 42 -14.48 1.75 -19.94
C ALA A 42 -13.22 1.26 -20.69
N PRO A 43 -12.91 1.83 -21.87
CA PRO A 43 -11.76 1.42 -22.66
C PRO A 43 -10.45 1.89 -22.01
N ILE A 44 -9.39 1.12 -22.24
CA ILE A 44 -8.01 1.46 -21.85
C ILE A 44 -7.21 1.63 -23.13
N GLN A 45 -6.45 2.72 -23.21
CA GLN A 45 -5.55 3.02 -24.30
C GLN A 45 -4.13 3.15 -23.76
N ASN A 46 -3.17 2.54 -24.45
CA ASN A 46 -1.76 2.58 -24.08
C ASN A 46 -0.89 2.67 -25.34
N TYR A 47 -0.09 3.73 -25.43
CA TYR A 47 0.81 3.98 -26.55
C TYR A 47 2.23 4.12 -26.02
N GLU A 48 3.14 3.29 -26.51
CA GLU A 48 4.56 3.34 -26.13
C GLU A 48 5.44 3.46 -27.38
N LEU A 49 6.41 4.35 -27.32
CA LEU A 49 7.46 4.50 -28.31
C LEU A 49 8.81 4.41 -27.62
N SER A 50 9.64 3.48 -28.06
CA SER A 50 10.97 3.26 -27.49
C SER A 50 12.06 3.24 -28.55
N PHE A 51 13.19 3.87 -28.24
CA PHE A 51 14.42 3.87 -29.01
C PHE A 51 15.52 3.31 -28.14
N SER A 52 16.23 2.30 -28.64
CA SER A 52 17.37 1.72 -27.95
C SER A 52 18.49 1.44 -28.93
N GLY A 53 19.72 1.61 -28.47
CA GLY A 53 20.88 1.31 -29.28
C GLY A 53 22.15 1.41 -28.46
N GLY A 54 23.27 1.02 -29.06
CA GLY A 54 24.55 1.09 -28.40
C GLY A 54 25.64 0.34 -29.14
N ASN A 55 26.84 0.47 -28.62
CA ASN A 55 28.04 -0.26 -28.98
C ASN A 55 28.82 -0.61 -27.69
N ASP A 56 30.05 -1.11 -27.83
CA ASP A 56 30.87 -1.50 -26.68
C ASP A 56 31.18 -0.35 -25.71
N ALA A 57 31.15 0.89 -26.19
CA ALA A 57 31.47 2.08 -25.39
C ALA A 57 30.23 2.77 -24.80
N ALA A 58 29.07 2.70 -25.45
CA ALA A 58 27.88 3.43 -25.04
C ALA A 58 26.61 2.64 -25.30
N ALA A 59 25.67 2.65 -24.35
CA ALA A 59 24.32 2.11 -24.54
C ALA A 59 23.29 3.13 -24.08
N TYR A 60 22.20 3.28 -24.84
CA TYR A 60 21.13 4.19 -24.54
C TYR A 60 19.76 3.54 -24.74
N PHE A 61 18.80 4.02 -23.94
CA PHE A 61 17.39 3.70 -24.06
C PHE A 61 16.58 4.96 -23.78
N LEU A 62 15.67 5.32 -24.68
CA LEU A 62 14.72 6.41 -24.51
C LEU A 62 13.33 5.85 -24.81
N SER A 63 12.38 6.01 -23.90
CA SER A 63 10.98 5.66 -24.15
C SER A 63 10.04 6.76 -23.71
N ALA A 64 8.96 6.95 -24.44
CA ALA A 64 7.82 7.74 -24.03
C ALA A 64 6.57 6.86 -24.04
N ASN A 65 5.75 6.97 -22.99
CA ASN A 65 4.49 6.25 -22.91
C ASN A 65 3.35 7.18 -22.49
N TYR A 66 2.19 6.97 -23.09
CA TYR A 66 0.93 7.58 -22.70
C TYR A 66 -0.10 6.48 -22.44
N MET A 67 -0.71 6.50 -21.27
CA MET A 67 -1.82 5.65 -20.89
C MET A 67 -3.03 6.52 -20.55
N GLY A 68 -4.18 6.22 -21.16
CA GLY A 68 -5.47 6.83 -20.84
C GLY A 68 -6.47 5.74 -20.53
N GLN A 69 -7.16 5.86 -19.40
CA GLN A 69 -8.17 4.91 -18.95
C GLN A 69 -9.37 5.67 -18.44
N ASP A 70 -10.51 5.47 -19.07
CA ASP A 70 -11.79 5.81 -18.46
C ASP A 70 -12.03 4.88 -17.26
N GLY A 71 -12.63 5.42 -16.20
CA GLY A 71 -13.09 4.60 -15.08
C GLY A 71 -14.40 3.87 -15.41
N ILE A 72 -14.57 2.68 -14.82
CA ILE A 72 -15.83 1.93 -14.93
C ILE A 72 -16.99 2.66 -14.25
N ILE A 73 -16.71 3.57 -13.33
CA ILE A 73 -17.72 4.48 -12.78
C ILE A 73 -17.68 5.78 -13.58
N ILE A 74 -18.84 6.27 -14.02
CA ILE A 74 -18.95 7.56 -14.70
C ILE A 74 -18.32 8.69 -13.87
N GLY A 75 -17.77 9.71 -14.55
CA GLY A 75 -17.10 10.83 -13.88
C GLY A 75 -15.70 10.52 -13.33
N SER A 76 -15.22 9.27 -13.46
CA SER A 76 -13.84 8.90 -13.09
C SER A 76 -12.99 8.53 -14.31
N ASP A 77 -11.70 8.87 -14.23
CA ASP A 77 -10.68 8.56 -15.24
C ASP A 77 -9.27 8.57 -14.64
N PHE A 78 -8.30 8.08 -15.40
CA PHE A 78 -6.88 8.19 -15.10
C PHE A 78 -6.08 8.32 -16.40
N ASN A 79 -5.22 9.34 -16.45
CA ASN A 79 -4.31 9.59 -17.56
C ASN A 79 -2.89 9.75 -17.04
N LYS A 80 -1.91 9.14 -17.71
CA LYS A 80 -0.50 9.21 -17.35
C LYS A 80 0.38 9.28 -18.58
N ALA A 81 1.28 10.26 -18.58
CA ALA A 81 2.39 10.33 -19.50
C ALA A 81 3.70 10.09 -18.74
N ASN A 82 4.63 9.34 -19.32
CA ASN A 82 5.98 9.24 -18.79
C ASN A 82 7.04 9.29 -19.90
N VAL A 83 8.23 9.69 -19.50
CA VAL A 83 9.44 9.63 -20.32
C VAL A 83 10.52 8.95 -19.48
N ARG A 84 11.20 7.98 -20.07
CA ARG A 84 12.32 7.27 -19.44
C ARG A 84 13.55 7.37 -20.31
N LEU A 85 14.68 7.69 -19.70
CA LEU A 85 16.00 7.74 -20.31
C LEU A 85 16.94 6.87 -19.48
N ASN A 86 17.60 5.90 -20.10
CA ASN A 86 18.74 5.20 -19.52
C ASN A 86 19.96 5.44 -20.42
N LEU A 87 21.09 5.78 -19.82
CA LEU A 87 22.36 5.99 -20.52
C LEU A 87 23.48 5.33 -19.73
N ASP A 88 24.29 4.54 -20.42
CA ASP A 88 25.51 3.94 -19.90
C ASP A 88 26.67 4.28 -20.84
N GLN A 89 27.77 4.78 -20.29
CA GLN A 89 28.97 5.14 -21.03
C GLN A 89 30.21 4.57 -20.35
N ARG A 90 31.01 3.79 -21.10
CA ARG A 90 32.37 3.41 -20.72
C ARG A 90 33.34 4.50 -21.19
N ILE A 91 34.18 4.97 -20.28
CA ILE A 91 35.24 5.95 -20.50
C ILE A 91 36.56 5.21 -20.30
N GLY A 92 37.24 4.89 -21.41
CA GLY A 92 38.38 3.99 -21.41
C GLY A 92 37.99 2.57 -20.94
N SER A 93 38.95 1.86 -20.34
CA SER A 93 38.73 0.49 -19.86
C SER A 93 38.26 0.39 -18.40
N ARG A 94 38.42 1.46 -17.61
CA ARG A 94 38.27 1.41 -16.14
C ARG A 94 37.06 2.13 -15.59
N LEU A 95 36.49 3.12 -16.28
CA LEU A 95 35.39 3.91 -15.75
C LEU A 95 34.11 3.65 -16.55
N LYS A 96 33.03 3.33 -15.86
CA LYS A 96 31.67 3.33 -16.41
C LYS A 96 30.86 4.38 -15.67
N VAL A 97 30.19 5.26 -16.39
CA VAL A 97 29.22 6.21 -15.83
C VAL A 97 27.86 5.91 -16.42
N GLY A 98 26.79 6.19 -15.68
CA GLY A 98 25.46 6.05 -16.23
C GLY A 98 24.39 6.79 -15.46
N THR A 99 23.23 6.90 -16.09
CA THR A 99 22.04 7.50 -15.51
C THR A 99 20.78 6.74 -15.91
N SER A 100 19.81 6.69 -15.01
CA SER A 100 18.44 6.25 -15.26
C SER A 100 17.51 7.33 -14.75
N LEU A 101 16.77 7.96 -15.65
CA LEU A 101 15.81 9.03 -15.36
C LEU A 101 14.42 8.60 -15.82
N ASN A 102 13.42 8.77 -14.95
CA ASN A 102 12.01 8.64 -15.28
C ASN A 102 11.27 9.89 -14.80
N VAL A 103 10.59 10.57 -15.71
CA VAL A 103 9.71 11.70 -15.39
C VAL A 103 8.31 11.32 -15.80
N SER A 104 7.35 11.54 -14.91
CA SER A 104 5.95 11.23 -15.19
C SER A 104 5.02 12.31 -14.68
N HIS A 105 3.92 12.48 -15.41
CA HIS A 105 2.79 13.28 -14.99
C HIS A 105 1.53 12.42 -15.11
N SER A 106 0.72 12.39 -14.06
CA SER A 106 -0.59 11.76 -14.09
C SER A 106 -1.67 12.71 -13.59
N SER A 107 -2.87 12.53 -14.13
CA SER A 107 -4.08 13.23 -13.72
C SER A 107 -5.20 12.20 -13.59
N SER A 108 -6.00 12.29 -12.55
CA SER A 108 -7.20 11.48 -12.39
C SER A 108 -8.36 12.29 -11.88
N ASN A 109 -9.53 12.04 -12.48
CA ASN A 109 -10.80 12.43 -11.91
C ASN A 109 -11.32 11.30 -11.00
N GLY A 110 -11.63 11.65 -9.76
CA GLY A 110 -12.12 10.74 -8.73
C GLY A 110 -13.61 10.91 -8.45
N VAL A 111 -14.20 9.85 -7.91
CA VAL A 111 -15.54 9.83 -7.34
C VAL A 111 -15.48 9.17 -5.97
N VAL A 112 -16.37 9.55 -5.06
CA VAL A 112 -16.33 9.04 -3.68
C VAL A 112 -16.87 7.61 -3.65
N THR A 113 -15.97 6.63 -3.61
CA THR A 113 -16.31 5.19 -3.54
C THR A 113 -16.08 4.59 -2.16
N ASN A 114 -15.44 5.34 -1.26
CA ASN A 114 -15.24 4.99 0.13
C ASN A 114 -15.26 6.26 0.98
N SER A 115 -15.97 6.22 2.11
CA SER A 115 -15.92 7.25 3.15
C SER A 115 -16.06 6.55 4.48
N GLU A 116 -15.07 6.70 5.33
CA GLU A 116 -15.16 6.23 6.72
C GLU A 116 -16.15 7.10 7.49
N GLY A 117 -17.07 6.46 8.22
CA GLY A 117 -18.13 7.12 9.00
C GLY A 117 -19.32 6.19 9.23
N ALA A 118 -20.24 6.60 10.12
CA ALA A 118 -21.47 5.85 10.42
C ALA A 118 -22.49 5.84 9.26
N PHE A 119 -22.27 6.64 8.21
CA PHE A 119 -23.15 6.78 7.06
C PHE A 119 -22.40 6.42 5.78
N ALA A 120 -22.99 5.55 4.97
CA ALA A 120 -22.48 5.23 3.66
C ALA A 120 -22.62 6.47 2.77
N SER A 121 -21.52 7.21 2.58
CA SER A 121 -21.49 8.40 1.72
C SER A 121 -20.84 8.12 0.36
N SER A 122 -20.59 6.84 0.03
CA SER A 122 -20.08 6.44 -1.28
C SER A 122 -21.20 6.32 -2.31
N ILE A 123 -20.90 6.63 -3.57
CA ILE A 123 -21.88 6.51 -4.66
C ILE A 123 -22.27 5.05 -4.95
N THR A 124 -21.39 4.09 -4.65
CA THR A 124 -21.68 2.66 -4.80
C THR A 124 -22.68 2.19 -3.75
N SER A 125 -22.54 2.64 -2.50
CA SER A 125 -23.54 2.37 -1.47
C SER A 125 -24.85 3.12 -1.73
N TRP A 126 -24.79 4.38 -2.19
CA TRP A 126 -25.99 5.10 -2.60
C TRP A 126 -26.73 4.40 -3.73
N ALA A 127 -26.04 3.83 -4.72
CA ALA A 127 -26.69 3.04 -5.77
C ALA A 127 -27.40 1.78 -5.23
N LEU A 128 -26.93 1.19 -4.12
CA LEU A 128 -27.59 0.05 -3.47
C LEU A 128 -28.76 0.48 -2.57
N GLU A 129 -28.67 1.66 -1.96
CA GLU A 129 -29.69 2.18 -1.02
C GLU A 129 -30.81 2.98 -1.72
N MET A 130 -30.53 3.57 -2.89
CA MET A 130 -31.49 4.34 -3.66
C MET A 130 -32.69 3.48 -4.04
N ASN A 131 -33.88 4.03 -3.84
CA ASN A 131 -35.10 3.33 -4.20
C ASN A 131 -35.14 3.08 -5.72
N PRO A 132 -35.25 1.82 -6.18
CA PRO A 132 -35.33 1.52 -7.61
C PRO A 132 -36.61 2.07 -8.26
N ALA A 133 -37.63 2.45 -7.48
CA ALA A 133 -38.84 3.08 -8.01
C ALA A 133 -38.68 4.56 -8.41
N LEU A 134 -37.57 5.19 -8.01
CA LEU A 134 -37.25 6.58 -8.37
C LEU A 134 -36.53 6.62 -9.73
N PRO A 135 -36.88 7.55 -10.64
CA PRO A 135 -36.10 7.76 -11.85
C PRO A 135 -34.77 8.46 -11.55
N VAL A 136 -33.80 8.38 -12.48
CA VAL A 136 -32.55 9.16 -12.37
C VAL A 136 -32.82 10.67 -12.44
N ARG A 137 -33.76 11.08 -13.29
CA ARG A 137 -34.17 12.48 -13.51
C ARG A 137 -35.68 12.64 -13.40
N GLN A 138 -36.10 13.83 -12.96
CA GLN A 138 -37.48 14.27 -12.96
C GLN A 138 -37.95 14.65 -14.37
N ALA A 139 -39.26 14.92 -14.52
CA ALA A 139 -39.87 15.26 -15.81
C ALA A 139 -39.34 16.59 -16.41
N ASP A 140 -38.83 17.49 -15.57
CA ASP A 140 -38.20 18.75 -15.98
C ASP A 140 -36.71 18.59 -16.36
N GLY A 141 -36.15 17.38 -16.27
CA GLY A 141 -34.76 17.06 -16.57
C GLY A 141 -33.79 17.23 -15.39
N SER A 142 -34.22 17.80 -14.26
CA SER A 142 -33.41 17.86 -13.04
C SER A 142 -33.16 16.46 -12.48
N TYR A 143 -32.08 16.25 -11.75
CA TYR A 143 -31.87 14.98 -11.06
C TYR A 143 -32.89 14.83 -9.92
N VAL A 144 -33.33 13.60 -9.66
CA VAL A 144 -33.96 13.32 -8.36
C VAL A 144 -32.90 13.59 -7.30
N TYR A 145 -33.18 14.46 -6.34
CA TYR A 145 -32.16 14.98 -5.41
C TYR A 145 -31.70 13.94 -4.39
N GLU A 146 -32.65 13.21 -3.80
CA GLU A 146 -32.42 12.28 -2.69
C GLU A 146 -33.36 11.08 -2.73
N ASN A 147 -33.01 10.07 -1.95
CA ASN A 147 -33.84 8.90 -1.72
C ASN A 147 -35.13 9.27 -0.98
N ASN A 148 -36.24 8.61 -1.31
CA ASN A 148 -37.53 8.83 -0.67
C ASN A 148 -37.92 7.73 0.34
N THR A 149 -36.92 6.97 0.80
CA THR A 149 -37.07 5.97 1.88
C THR A 149 -36.65 6.57 3.22
N SER A 150 -36.58 5.76 4.28
CA SER A 150 -36.34 6.23 5.66
C SER A 150 -34.99 6.92 5.89
N ASN A 151 -34.04 6.85 4.95
CA ASN A 151 -32.73 7.51 5.07
C ASN A 151 -32.62 8.71 4.11
N PRO A 152 -32.89 9.95 4.56
CA PRO A 152 -32.80 11.14 3.72
C PRO A 152 -31.35 11.57 3.46
N ALA A 153 -30.33 10.86 3.95
CA ALA A 153 -28.92 11.19 3.69
C ALA A 153 -28.39 10.61 2.37
N VAL A 154 -29.19 9.82 1.66
CA VAL A 154 -28.80 9.16 0.40
C VAL A 154 -29.12 10.07 -0.78
N GLY A 155 -28.07 10.55 -1.45
CA GLY A 155 -28.18 11.35 -2.65
C GLY A 155 -28.26 10.51 -3.92
N ASN A 156 -28.60 11.16 -5.03
CA ASN A 156 -28.56 10.54 -6.34
C ASN A 156 -27.11 10.26 -6.78
N PRO A 157 -26.71 8.99 -6.95
CA PRO A 157 -25.33 8.62 -7.22
C PRO A 157 -24.88 9.03 -8.62
N VAL A 158 -25.80 9.17 -9.58
CA VAL A 158 -25.52 9.63 -10.94
C VAL A 158 -25.24 11.13 -10.95
N GLN A 159 -26.01 11.91 -10.18
CA GLN A 159 -25.75 13.34 -10.02
C GLN A 159 -24.38 13.57 -9.37
N ASP A 160 -24.13 12.89 -8.24
CA ASP A 160 -22.88 13.03 -7.50
C ASP A 160 -21.67 12.67 -8.37
N ALA A 161 -21.71 11.54 -9.08
CA ALA A 161 -20.60 11.12 -9.95
C ALA A 161 -20.30 12.12 -11.08
N ASN A 162 -21.30 12.83 -11.60
CA ASN A 162 -21.12 13.79 -12.69
C ASN A 162 -20.75 15.20 -12.21
N GLU A 163 -21.28 15.63 -11.06
CA GLU A 163 -21.19 17.02 -10.59
C GLU A 163 -20.16 17.23 -9.49
N PHE A 164 -19.88 16.21 -8.67
CA PHE A 164 -18.73 16.24 -7.76
C PHE A 164 -17.44 16.27 -8.59
N LYS A 165 -16.54 17.20 -8.26
CA LYS A 165 -15.25 17.32 -8.92
C LYS A 165 -14.18 16.94 -7.93
N GLN A 166 -13.41 15.91 -8.24
CA GLN A 166 -12.18 15.57 -7.52
C GLN A 166 -11.09 15.33 -8.56
N LEU A 167 -10.07 16.18 -8.55
CA LEU A 167 -8.98 16.16 -9.51
C LEU A 167 -7.66 16.00 -8.76
N ASN A 168 -6.98 14.89 -9.01
CA ASN A 168 -5.66 14.63 -8.47
C ASN A 168 -4.63 14.71 -9.59
N LYS A 169 -3.60 15.52 -9.40
CA LYS A 169 -2.48 15.65 -10.33
C LYS A 169 -1.20 15.26 -9.63
N THR A 170 -0.43 14.36 -10.23
CA THR A 170 0.88 13.97 -9.71
C THR A 170 1.95 14.30 -10.74
N ALA A 171 3.00 14.98 -10.33
CA ALA A 171 4.25 15.07 -11.08
C ALA A 171 5.32 14.31 -10.30
N ARG A 172 6.10 13.46 -10.95
CA ARG A 172 7.17 12.69 -10.31
C ARG A 172 8.40 12.62 -11.19
N ALA A 173 9.57 12.84 -10.59
CA ALA A 173 10.87 12.67 -11.20
C ALA A 173 11.71 11.71 -10.35
N LEU A 174 12.09 10.58 -10.94
CA LEU A 174 12.96 9.57 -10.34
C LEU A 174 14.25 9.50 -11.17
N GLY A 175 15.38 9.86 -10.56
CA GLY A 175 16.68 9.86 -11.21
C GLY A 175 17.70 9.07 -10.42
N ASN A 176 18.61 8.38 -11.10
CA ASN A 176 19.79 7.77 -10.49
C ASN A 176 20.99 8.01 -11.38
N PHE A 177 22.08 8.51 -10.79
CA PHE A 177 23.36 8.74 -11.45
C PHE A 177 24.42 7.91 -10.76
N TYR A 178 25.33 7.30 -11.52
CA TYR A 178 26.38 6.48 -10.93
C TYR A 178 27.69 6.57 -11.70
N ALA A 179 28.78 6.33 -10.97
CA ALA A 179 30.11 6.07 -11.49
C ALA A 179 30.63 4.76 -10.90
N ASP A 180 31.12 3.87 -11.76
CA ASP A 180 31.68 2.57 -11.43
C ASP A 180 33.13 2.50 -11.96
N LEU A 181 34.07 2.52 -11.04
CA LEU A 181 35.50 2.56 -11.30
C LEU A 181 36.12 1.20 -10.99
N THR A 182 36.66 0.55 -12.02
CA THR A 182 37.51 -0.63 -11.90
C THR A 182 38.88 -0.20 -11.37
N LEU A 183 39.13 -0.45 -10.09
CA LEU A 183 40.39 -0.13 -9.42
C LEU A 183 41.50 -1.09 -9.88
N THR A 184 41.17 -2.38 -9.89
CA THR A 184 42.01 -3.46 -10.42
C THR A 184 41.10 -4.59 -10.92
N GLU A 185 41.68 -5.60 -11.55
CA GLU A 185 40.92 -6.76 -12.02
C GLU A 185 40.17 -7.42 -10.86
N GLY A 186 38.85 -7.55 -11.01
CA GLY A 186 37.98 -8.10 -10.00
C GLY A 186 37.66 -7.17 -8.82
N LEU A 187 38.12 -5.91 -8.80
CA LEU A 187 37.79 -4.94 -7.74
C LEU A 187 37.26 -3.63 -8.34
N ASN A 188 36.00 -3.31 -8.06
CA ASN A 188 35.38 -2.07 -8.51
C ASN A 188 34.73 -1.28 -7.38
N PHE A 189 34.93 0.03 -7.41
CA PHE A 189 34.28 1.00 -6.52
C PHE A 189 33.16 1.69 -7.29
N LYS A 190 31.94 1.61 -6.76
CA LYS A 190 30.76 2.24 -7.35
C LYS A 190 30.18 3.26 -6.38
N SER A 191 29.95 4.47 -6.86
CA SER A 191 29.21 5.52 -6.16
C SER A 191 27.97 5.89 -6.97
N SER A 192 26.82 6.01 -6.30
CA SER A 192 25.56 6.40 -6.95
C SER A 192 24.73 7.35 -6.10
N VAL A 193 24.08 8.30 -6.77
CA VAL A 193 23.12 9.23 -6.17
C VAL A 193 21.77 9.02 -6.84
N GLY A 194 20.77 8.63 -6.06
CA GLY A 194 19.37 8.52 -6.43
C GLY A 194 18.56 9.68 -5.86
N ILE A 195 17.60 10.17 -6.63
CA ILE A 195 16.65 11.23 -6.26
C ILE A 195 15.25 10.78 -6.68
N ASP A 196 14.29 10.97 -5.79
CA ASP A 196 12.87 10.75 -6.04
C ASP A 196 12.08 11.94 -5.50
N TYR A 197 11.60 12.77 -6.42
CA TYR A 197 10.75 13.92 -6.11
C TYR A 197 9.35 13.68 -6.65
N TYR A 198 8.34 13.91 -5.83
CA TYR A 198 6.96 13.94 -6.28
C TYR A 198 6.20 15.12 -5.68
N GLN A 199 5.25 15.64 -6.46
CA GLN A 199 4.24 16.57 -6.02
C GLN A 199 2.87 15.99 -6.37
N VAL A 200 1.99 15.91 -5.38
CA VAL A 200 0.57 15.61 -5.56
C VAL A 200 -0.20 16.90 -5.29
N LYS A 201 -1.05 17.28 -6.24
CA LYS A 201 -2.03 18.36 -6.06
C LYS A 201 -3.42 17.75 -6.10
N GLU A 202 -4.14 17.88 -5.00
CA GLU A 202 -5.50 17.39 -4.83
C GLU A 202 -6.46 18.56 -4.84
N GLN A 203 -7.53 18.46 -5.60
CA GLN A 203 -8.53 19.51 -5.71
C GLN A 203 -9.90 18.87 -5.63
N SER A 204 -10.79 19.40 -4.81
CA SER A 204 -12.16 18.94 -4.77
C SER A 204 -13.17 20.07 -4.72
N PHE A 205 -14.34 19.85 -5.29
CA PHE A 205 -15.48 20.74 -5.22
C PHE A 205 -16.78 19.95 -5.19
N SER A 206 -17.62 20.29 -4.22
CA SER A 206 -18.98 19.77 -4.06
C SER A 206 -19.93 20.96 -4.10
N SER A 207 -20.88 20.97 -5.04
CA SER A 207 -21.90 22.02 -5.10
C SER A 207 -22.90 21.87 -3.95
N LYS A 208 -23.52 22.97 -3.53
CA LYS A 208 -24.69 22.92 -2.64
C LYS A 208 -25.90 22.22 -3.28
N ASP A 209 -25.92 22.15 -4.61
CA ASP A 209 -27.01 21.57 -5.41
C ASP A 209 -26.95 20.03 -5.50
N ILE A 210 -25.90 19.41 -4.93
CA ILE A 210 -25.81 17.95 -4.76
C ILE A 210 -25.89 17.59 -3.29
N LYS A 211 -26.44 16.41 -2.99
CA LYS A 211 -26.67 15.98 -1.61
C LYS A 211 -25.41 15.99 -0.74
N ARG A 212 -24.24 15.66 -1.31
CA ARG A 212 -22.94 15.66 -0.62
C ARG A 212 -22.51 17.05 -0.13
N GLY A 213 -22.84 18.11 -0.87
CA GLY A 213 -22.44 19.48 -0.54
C GLY A 213 -23.48 20.28 0.22
N GLU A 214 -24.69 19.73 0.40
CA GLU A 214 -25.84 20.39 1.03
C GLU A 214 -25.50 20.94 2.42
N SER A 215 -24.99 20.08 3.31
CA SER A 215 -24.75 20.42 4.72
C SER A 215 -23.71 21.53 4.92
N ASN A 216 -22.83 21.74 3.95
CA ASN A 216 -21.79 22.77 3.98
C ASN A 216 -22.15 24.01 3.14
N GLY A 217 -23.31 24.03 2.47
CA GLY A 217 -23.64 25.07 1.51
C GLY A 217 -22.67 25.11 0.33
N GLY A 218 -22.18 23.94 -0.10
CA GLY A 218 -21.10 23.77 -1.07
C GLY A 218 -19.72 23.89 -0.43
N SER A 219 -18.73 23.17 -0.95
CA SER A 219 -17.38 23.11 -0.37
C SER A 219 -16.32 22.93 -1.45
N ALA A 220 -15.20 23.62 -1.32
CA ALA A 220 -14.03 23.45 -2.17
C ALA A 220 -12.79 23.20 -1.31
N SER A 221 -11.89 22.34 -1.77
CA SER A 221 -10.57 22.15 -1.17
C SER A 221 -9.47 22.12 -2.24
N VAL A 222 -8.30 22.63 -1.85
CA VAL A 222 -7.06 22.52 -2.62
C VAL A 222 -5.96 22.12 -1.65
N GLY A 223 -5.30 21.00 -1.96
CA GLY A 223 -4.16 20.48 -1.22
C GLY A 223 -2.96 20.27 -2.13
N THR A 224 -1.76 20.45 -1.59
CA THR A 224 -0.51 20.02 -2.20
C THR A 224 0.28 19.19 -1.19
N VAL A 225 0.87 18.11 -1.66
CA VAL A 225 1.82 17.28 -0.92
C VAL A 225 3.07 17.14 -1.78
N ASP A 226 4.20 17.57 -1.25
CA ASP A 226 5.50 17.44 -1.88
C ASP A 226 6.34 16.44 -1.08
N GLY A 227 7.03 15.53 -1.76
CA GLY A 227 7.93 14.57 -1.14
C GLY A 227 9.24 14.49 -1.91
N TYR A 228 10.34 14.49 -1.18
CA TYR A 228 11.69 14.46 -1.72
C TYR A 228 12.52 13.43 -0.97
N THR A 229 12.97 12.39 -1.67
CA THR A 229 13.93 11.41 -1.16
C THR A 229 15.22 11.50 -1.94
N TRP A 230 16.35 11.45 -1.24
CA TRP A 230 17.64 11.20 -1.89
C TRP A 230 18.35 10.01 -1.23
N LEU A 231 19.13 9.30 -2.04
CA LEU A 231 19.91 8.14 -1.64
C LEU A 231 21.33 8.30 -2.18
N TRP A 232 22.33 8.20 -1.32
CA TRP A 232 23.72 8.14 -1.72
C TRP A 232 24.33 6.82 -1.27
N GLU A 233 24.78 6.02 -2.24
CA GLU A 233 25.33 4.69 -2.01
C GLU A 233 26.76 4.61 -2.55
N ASN A 234 27.65 4.06 -1.73
CA ASN A 234 29.04 3.78 -2.10
C ASN A 234 29.34 2.33 -1.80
N THR A 235 29.77 1.56 -2.79
CA THR A 235 30.10 0.14 -2.65
C THR A 235 31.47 -0.18 -3.20
N LEU A 236 32.17 -1.08 -2.52
CA LEU A 236 33.38 -1.73 -2.99
C LEU A 236 33.04 -3.20 -3.25
N ASN A 237 33.16 -3.62 -4.50
CA ASN A 237 32.79 -4.94 -4.95
C ASN A 237 34.06 -5.70 -5.36
N TYR A 238 34.24 -6.91 -4.83
CA TYR A 238 35.35 -7.80 -5.12
C TYR A 238 34.83 -9.11 -5.68
N ASN A 239 35.23 -9.47 -6.89
CA ASN A 239 34.85 -10.70 -7.55
C ASN A 239 36.11 -11.37 -8.12
N ARG A 240 36.49 -12.51 -7.54
CA ARG A 240 37.69 -13.24 -7.96
C ARG A 240 37.50 -14.74 -7.91
N ARG A 241 38.09 -15.41 -8.90
CA ARG A 241 38.26 -16.87 -8.92
C ARG A 241 39.70 -17.22 -8.52
N PHE A 242 39.86 -18.18 -7.61
CA PHE A 242 41.16 -18.73 -7.22
C PHE A 242 41.24 -20.18 -7.72
N GLY A 243 42.17 -20.44 -8.64
CA GLY A 243 42.25 -21.74 -9.34
C GLY A 243 40.98 -22.03 -10.14
N THR A 244 40.61 -23.31 -10.25
CA THR A 244 39.41 -23.75 -10.98
C THR A 244 38.19 -23.96 -10.08
N GLN A 245 38.38 -24.01 -8.76
CA GLN A 245 37.35 -24.46 -7.82
C GLN A 245 36.82 -23.37 -6.90
N HIS A 246 37.56 -22.29 -6.62
CA HIS A 246 37.14 -21.31 -5.61
C HIS A 246 36.65 -20.02 -6.27
N GLN A 247 35.43 -19.58 -5.96
CA GLN A 247 34.90 -18.29 -6.36
C GLN A 247 34.53 -17.48 -5.12
N LEU A 248 34.99 -16.24 -5.03
CA LEU A 248 34.58 -15.27 -4.02
C LEU A 248 33.95 -14.05 -4.67
N ASN A 249 32.75 -13.70 -4.24
CA ASN A 249 32.07 -12.45 -4.56
C ASN A 249 31.73 -11.75 -3.24
N ALA A 250 32.40 -10.64 -2.97
CA ALA A 250 32.21 -9.85 -1.76
C ALA A 250 31.84 -8.41 -2.09
N VAL A 251 31.04 -7.79 -1.25
CA VAL A 251 30.70 -6.36 -1.32
C VAL A 251 30.72 -5.76 0.07
N ALA A 252 31.23 -4.55 0.20
CA ALA A 252 31.08 -3.71 1.37
C ALA A 252 30.58 -2.33 0.94
N GLY A 253 29.72 -1.69 1.72
CA GLY A 253 29.18 -0.40 1.31
C GLY A 253 28.56 0.42 2.44
N MET A 254 28.36 1.69 2.13
CA MET A 254 27.67 2.68 2.96
C MET A 254 26.51 3.28 2.17
N THR A 255 25.34 3.36 2.80
CA THR A 255 24.14 3.99 2.22
C THR A 255 23.63 5.10 3.13
N VAL A 256 23.36 6.27 2.57
CA VAL A 256 22.70 7.37 3.27
C VAL A 256 21.42 7.70 2.54
N GLN A 257 20.30 7.69 3.25
CA GLN A 257 18.99 8.01 2.70
C GLN A 257 18.31 9.06 3.57
N ALA A 258 17.62 10.01 2.95
CA ALA A 258 16.77 10.93 3.68
C ALA A 258 15.52 11.26 2.88
N PHE A 259 14.43 11.50 3.59
CA PHE A 259 13.15 11.93 3.07
C PHE A 259 12.72 13.21 3.77
N GLU A 260 12.16 14.13 2.98
CA GLU A 260 11.44 15.30 3.45
C GLU A 260 10.09 15.39 2.73
N GLY A 261 9.04 15.64 3.50
CA GLY A 261 7.68 15.77 3.03
C GLY A 261 7.06 17.05 3.57
N GLN A 262 6.32 17.75 2.73
CA GLN A 262 5.55 18.93 3.11
C GLN A 262 4.13 18.80 2.60
N ASN A 263 3.19 19.37 3.33
CA ASN A 263 1.82 19.49 2.86
C ASN A 263 1.28 20.90 3.12
N LEU A 264 0.35 21.31 2.26
CA LEU A 264 -0.47 22.50 2.42
C LEU A 264 -1.89 22.13 2.02
N ALA A 265 -2.89 22.52 2.80
CA ALA A 265 -4.29 22.33 2.45
C ALA A 265 -5.12 23.54 2.87
N VAL A 266 -6.02 23.95 1.98
CA VAL A 266 -7.00 25.00 2.23
C VAL A 266 -8.37 24.48 1.81
N ALA A 267 -9.38 24.73 2.64
CA ALA A 267 -10.77 24.44 2.32
C ALA A 267 -11.68 25.58 2.77
N ASN A 268 -12.66 25.91 1.93
CA ASN A 268 -13.75 26.84 2.23
C ASN A 268 -15.10 26.16 1.95
N SER A 269 -16.16 26.69 2.55
CA SER A 269 -17.55 26.27 2.36
C SER A 269 -18.47 27.48 2.21
N GLU A 270 -19.78 27.24 2.07
CA GLU A 270 -20.82 28.26 1.93
C GLU A 270 -20.61 29.12 0.67
N PHE A 271 -20.64 28.45 -0.49
CA PHE A 271 -20.52 29.09 -1.79
C PHE A 271 -21.88 29.58 -2.27
N ASN A 272 -22.03 30.91 -2.38
CA ASN A 272 -23.19 31.52 -3.03
C ASN A 272 -23.20 31.29 -4.54
N ASP A 273 -22.05 31.47 -5.20
CA ASP A 273 -21.79 31.12 -6.60
C ASP A 273 -20.60 30.16 -6.67
N GLY A 274 -20.90 28.90 -6.98
CA GLY A 274 -19.93 27.81 -7.05
C GLY A 274 -19.31 27.58 -8.42
N ARG A 275 -19.62 28.38 -9.46
CA ARG A 275 -19.24 28.06 -10.85
C ARG A 275 -17.73 27.92 -11.08
N LEU A 276 -16.92 28.66 -10.33
CA LEU A 276 -15.46 28.56 -10.39
C LEU A 276 -14.88 27.49 -9.45
N GLY A 277 -15.69 26.96 -8.52
CA GLY A 277 -15.29 25.92 -7.57
C GLY A 277 -13.94 26.17 -6.90
N TYR A 278 -13.06 25.18 -6.95
CA TYR A 278 -11.71 25.26 -6.41
C TYR A 278 -10.75 26.22 -7.14
N TYR A 279 -11.13 26.81 -8.29
CA TYR A 279 -10.34 27.86 -8.94
C TYR A 279 -10.53 29.24 -8.30
N ALA A 280 -11.60 29.44 -7.52
CA ALA A 280 -11.86 30.65 -6.76
C ALA A 280 -12.33 30.30 -5.34
N ILE A 281 -11.50 29.52 -4.62
CA ILE A 281 -11.82 29.00 -3.28
C ILE A 281 -12.21 30.10 -2.28
N GLN A 282 -11.68 31.31 -2.45
CA GLN A 282 -12.00 32.49 -1.65
C GLN A 282 -13.45 32.99 -1.79
N ALA A 283 -14.21 32.50 -2.77
CA ALA A 283 -15.62 32.85 -2.94
C ALA A 283 -16.54 32.19 -1.89
N GLY A 284 -16.07 31.15 -1.20
CA GLY A 284 -16.80 30.55 -0.07
C GLY A 284 -16.79 31.49 1.14
N ALA A 285 -17.96 31.72 1.74
CA ALA A 285 -18.14 32.65 2.84
C ALA A 285 -17.51 32.17 4.16
N ARG A 286 -17.37 30.85 4.34
CA ARG A 286 -16.84 30.24 5.55
C ARG A 286 -15.53 29.51 5.28
N ARG A 287 -14.48 29.90 5.98
CA ARG A 287 -13.20 29.19 5.98
C ARG A 287 -13.32 27.93 6.83
N GLN A 288 -12.93 26.78 6.28
CA GLN A 288 -13.00 25.47 6.96
C GLN A 288 -11.62 25.04 7.47
N ILE A 289 -10.67 24.83 6.55
CA ILE A 289 -9.36 24.26 6.89
C ILE A 289 -8.26 25.18 6.37
N THR A 290 -7.22 25.34 7.17
CA THR A 290 -5.92 25.83 6.72
C THR A 290 -4.87 25.08 7.49
N ASN A 291 -4.13 24.23 6.78
CA ASN A 291 -3.16 23.35 7.37
C ASN A 291 -1.87 23.37 6.56
N SER A 292 -0.74 23.32 7.25
CA SER A 292 0.56 23.04 6.65
C SER A 292 1.33 22.11 7.56
N GLY A 293 2.14 21.23 6.99
CA GLY A 293 2.95 20.29 7.75
C GLY A 293 4.30 20.03 7.11
N TYR A 294 5.22 19.54 7.94
CA TYR A 294 6.52 19.03 7.55
C TYR A 294 6.75 17.68 8.24
N SER A 295 7.35 16.74 7.54
CA SER A 295 7.77 15.45 8.06
C SER A 295 9.07 15.03 7.40
N GLY A 296 9.99 14.43 8.15
CA GLY A 296 11.24 13.96 7.58
C GLY A 296 11.88 12.85 8.39
N TRP A 297 12.64 11.99 7.71
CA TRP A 297 13.42 10.93 8.34
C TRP A 297 14.72 10.70 7.57
N GLN A 298 15.68 10.10 8.26
CA GLN A 298 17.02 9.83 7.73
C GLN A 298 17.46 8.43 8.16
N MET A 299 18.19 7.76 7.28
CA MET A 299 18.78 6.46 7.51
C MET A 299 20.24 6.44 7.07
N LEU A 300 21.13 5.94 7.91
CA LEU A 300 22.53 5.69 7.62
C LEU A 300 22.81 4.21 7.84
N SER A 301 23.41 3.56 6.84
CA SER A 301 23.66 2.14 6.93
C SER A 301 25.03 1.73 6.41
N TYR A 302 25.53 0.64 6.99
CA TYR A 302 26.75 -0.03 6.57
C TYR A 302 26.43 -1.48 6.30
N LEU A 303 26.91 -2.02 5.18
CA LEU A 303 26.66 -3.40 4.78
C LEU A 303 27.95 -4.09 4.36
N ALA A 304 28.01 -5.39 4.61
CA ALA A 304 29.00 -6.28 4.03
C ALA A 304 28.33 -7.62 3.69
N ARG A 305 28.67 -8.17 2.52
CA ARG A 305 28.22 -9.51 2.09
C ARG A 305 29.37 -10.24 1.43
N ALA A 306 29.53 -11.52 1.73
CA ALA A 306 30.46 -12.42 1.06
C ALA A 306 29.72 -13.69 0.61
N ASN A 307 29.83 -13.99 -0.67
CA ASN A 307 29.39 -15.23 -1.29
C ASN A 307 30.62 -16.03 -1.70
N TYR A 308 30.74 -17.24 -1.21
CA TYR A 308 31.82 -18.15 -1.53
C TYR A 308 31.25 -19.43 -2.15
N SER A 309 31.84 -19.89 -3.24
CA SER A 309 31.51 -21.15 -3.90
C SER A 309 32.77 -22.01 -4.02
N TYR A 310 32.67 -23.26 -3.60
CA TYR A 310 33.68 -24.29 -3.80
C TYR A 310 33.19 -25.35 -4.78
N ALA A 311 33.93 -25.51 -5.88
CA ALA A 311 33.69 -26.44 -6.97
C ALA A 311 32.24 -26.44 -7.49
N ASN A 312 31.55 -25.29 -7.41
CA ASN A 312 30.11 -25.13 -7.70
C ASN A 312 29.17 -26.04 -6.88
N ARG A 313 29.69 -26.71 -5.85
CA ARG A 313 28.98 -27.68 -5.00
C ARG A 313 28.53 -27.07 -3.68
N TYR A 314 29.46 -26.39 -3.00
CA TYR A 314 29.23 -25.85 -1.67
C TYR A 314 29.21 -24.34 -1.76
N LEU A 315 28.07 -23.75 -1.45
CA LEU A 315 27.85 -22.32 -1.50
C LEU A 315 27.63 -21.82 -0.08
N VAL A 316 28.32 -20.76 0.29
CA VAL A 316 28.18 -20.09 1.58
C VAL A 316 27.95 -18.61 1.33
N THR A 317 26.93 -18.06 1.96
CA THR A 317 26.63 -16.62 1.96
C THR A 317 26.64 -16.12 3.39
N LEU A 318 27.39 -15.06 3.64
CA LEU A 318 27.40 -14.33 4.91
C LEU A 318 27.07 -12.87 4.62
N THR A 319 26.15 -12.29 5.40
CA THR A 319 25.80 -10.88 5.32
C THR A 319 25.75 -10.29 6.72
N GLY A 320 26.24 -9.05 6.86
CA GLY A 320 26.05 -8.24 8.05
C GLY A 320 25.68 -6.83 7.65
N ARG A 321 24.67 -6.27 8.31
CA ARG A 321 24.23 -4.90 8.07
C ARG A 321 23.98 -4.18 9.38
N VAL A 322 24.43 -2.93 9.48
CA VAL A 322 24.10 -2.01 10.58
C VAL A 322 23.27 -0.89 9.99
N ASP A 323 22.04 -0.71 10.47
CA ASP A 323 21.12 0.35 10.01
C ASP A 323 20.81 1.31 11.16
N GLY A 324 20.99 2.61 10.92
CA GLY A 324 20.73 3.70 11.85
C GLY A 324 19.55 4.55 11.38
N SER A 325 18.47 4.64 12.16
CA SER A 325 17.27 5.42 11.83
C SER A 325 17.11 6.65 12.72
N SER A 326 16.65 7.76 12.13
CA SER A 326 16.30 8.97 12.87
C SER A 326 14.96 8.88 13.63
N LYS A 327 14.15 7.85 13.38
CA LYS A 327 12.82 7.67 13.99
C LYS A 327 12.91 7.20 15.44
N PHE A 328 13.96 6.45 15.78
CA PHE A 328 14.19 5.91 17.11
C PHE A 328 14.89 6.89 18.06
N GLY A 329 14.81 6.60 19.36
CA GLY A 329 15.50 7.36 20.39
C GLY A 329 17.02 7.27 20.25
N ALA A 330 17.74 8.24 20.82
CA ALA A 330 19.19 8.38 20.65
C ALA A 330 19.99 7.12 21.00
N ASN A 331 19.50 6.32 21.96
CA ASN A 331 20.16 5.09 22.43
C ASN A 331 19.92 3.88 21.52
N ASN A 332 18.87 3.90 20.70
CA ASN A 332 18.40 2.74 19.92
C ASN A 332 18.36 3.01 18.40
N ARG A 333 19.08 4.04 17.93
CA ARG A 333 19.10 4.41 16.51
C ARG A 333 19.60 3.27 15.63
N TYR A 334 20.61 2.54 16.08
CA TYR A 334 21.30 1.52 15.28
C TYR A 334 20.86 0.10 15.65
N GLY A 335 20.54 -0.70 14.63
CA GLY A 335 20.31 -2.15 14.73
C GLY A 335 21.33 -2.93 13.90
N PHE A 336 21.73 -4.12 14.35
CA PHE A 336 22.61 -5.03 13.61
C PHE A 336 21.83 -6.27 13.15
N PHE A 337 21.90 -6.55 11.85
CA PHE A 337 21.06 -7.51 11.14
C PHE A 337 21.94 -8.50 10.36
N PRO A 338 22.38 -9.60 11.00
CA PRO A 338 23.19 -10.62 10.35
C PRO A 338 22.34 -11.66 9.60
N SER A 339 22.93 -12.26 8.56
CA SER A 339 22.41 -13.48 7.94
C SER A 339 23.51 -14.41 7.46
N ALA A 340 23.21 -15.70 7.47
CA ALA A 340 24.06 -16.76 6.96
C ALA A 340 23.20 -17.78 6.20
N ALA A 341 23.70 -18.24 5.06
CA ALA A 341 23.07 -19.30 4.30
C ALA A 341 24.13 -20.26 3.75
N VAL A 342 23.77 -21.52 3.68
CA VAL A 342 24.55 -22.57 3.05
C VAL A 342 23.69 -23.26 2.01
N ALA A 343 24.28 -23.62 0.88
CA ALA A 343 23.64 -24.49 -0.09
C ALA A 343 24.60 -25.56 -0.57
N TRP A 344 24.05 -26.75 -0.75
CA TRP A 344 24.75 -27.89 -1.33
C TRP A 344 24.04 -28.29 -2.62
N ARG A 345 24.76 -28.19 -3.73
CA ARG A 345 24.31 -28.70 -5.02
C ARG A 345 24.82 -30.13 -5.18
N ALA A 346 24.00 -31.08 -4.76
CA ALA A 346 24.31 -32.50 -4.77
C ALA A 346 24.42 -33.08 -6.19
N SER A 347 23.72 -32.50 -7.18
CA SER A 347 23.82 -32.88 -8.60
C SER A 347 25.23 -32.76 -9.20
N GLU A 348 26.09 -31.94 -8.59
CA GLU A 348 27.48 -31.75 -9.02
C GLU A 348 28.45 -32.75 -8.36
N GLU A 349 27.97 -33.63 -7.47
CA GLU A 349 28.80 -34.65 -6.86
C GLU A 349 29.04 -35.84 -7.81
N PRO A 350 30.26 -36.42 -7.84
CA PRO A 350 30.59 -37.50 -8.77
C PRO A 350 29.64 -38.71 -8.70
N PHE A 351 29.05 -38.99 -7.54
CA PHE A 351 28.15 -40.13 -7.33
C PHE A 351 26.72 -39.89 -7.86
N LEU A 352 26.35 -38.66 -8.22
CA LEU A 352 25.05 -38.32 -8.81
C LEU A 352 25.13 -37.89 -10.27
N GLN A 353 26.34 -37.66 -10.80
CA GLN A 353 26.55 -37.25 -12.19
C GLN A 353 26.09 -38.29 -13.22
N ASP A 354 26.07 -39.58 -12.85
CA ASP A 354 25.61 -40.66 -13.72
C ASP A 354 24.07 -40.74 -13.83
N TRP A 355 23.32 -39.98 -13.01
CA TRP A 355 21.86 -39.98 -13.07
C TRP A 355 21.35 -39.01 -14.14
N GLU A 356 21.30 -39.45 -15.40
CA GLU A 356 20.94 -38.63 -16.58
C GLU A 356 19.60 -37.88 -16.47
N SER A 357 18.62 -38.44 -15.74
CA SER A 357 17.33 -37.80 -15.55
C SER A 357 17.37 -36.62 -14.57
N LEU A 358 18.40 -36.54 -13.72
CA LEU A 358 18.57 -35.48 -12.72
C LEU A 358 19.40 -34.34 -13.32
N SER A 359 18.81 -33.15 -13.41
CA SER A 359 19.45 -31.95 -13.97
C SER A 359 19.99 -31.02 -12.89
N ASP A 360 19.27 -30.87 -11.77
CA ASP A 360 19.75 -30.15 -10.61
C ASP A 360 19.18 -30.76 -9.34
N LEU A 361 19.97 -30.78 -8.28
CA LEU A 361 19.53 -31.11 -6.93
C LEU A 361 20.27 -30.22 -5.98
N LYS A 362 19.56 -29.26 -5.38
CA LYS A 362 20.14 -28.29 -4.48
C LYS A 362 19.34 -28.21 -3.19
N ILE A 363 20.05 -28.33 -2.07
CA ILE A 363 19.49 -28.15 -0.73
C ILE A 363 20.03 -26.83 -0.19
N ARG A 364 19.16 -26.01 0.39
CA ARG A 364 19.46 -24.69 0.94
C ARG A 364 19.04 -24.64 2.40
N VAL A 365 19.85 -24.03 3.25
CA VAL A 365 19.50 -23.70 4.63
C VAL A 365 19.95 -22.27 4.89
N GLY A 366 19.07 -21.45 5.45
CA GLY A 366 19.34 -20.06 5.75
C GLY A 366 18.83 -19.65 7.13
N TYR A 367 19.55 -18.73 7.76
CA TYR A 367 19.10 -17.99 8.92
C TYR A 367 19.45 -16.51 8.74
N GLY A 368 18.48 -15.62 8.95
CA GLY A 368 18.70 -14.18 8.82
C GLY A 368 17.83 -13.39 9.77
N VAL A 369 18.36 -12.24 10.18
CA VAL A 369 17.65 -11.27 11.02
C VAL A 369 17.49 -9.98 10.21
N VAL A 370 16.28 -9.43 10.19
CA VAL A 370 15.97 -8.15 9.54
C VAL A 370 15.26 -7.21 10.51
N GLY A 371 15.51 -5.91 10.37
CA GLY A 371 14.86 -4.87 11.16
C GLY A 371 13.73 -4.17 10.42
N ASN A 372 12.71 -3.77 11.15
CA ASN A 372 11.61 -2.94 10.70
C ASN A 372 11.58 -1.62 11.50
N GLU A 373 11.45 -0.52 10.77
CA GLU A 373 11.32 0.85 11.29
C GLU A 373 10.01 1.52 10.83
N GLY A 374 8.97 0.72 10.60
CA GLY A 374 7.66 1.09 10.09
C GLY A 374 6.80 1.96 11.00
N ILE A 375 7.42 2.91 11.70
CA ILE A 375 6.77 3.92 12.54
C ILE A 375 6.84 5.31 11.90
N PRO A 376 5.87 6.19 12.18
CA PRO A 376 5.93 7.58 11.75
C PRO A 376 7.19 8.29 12.27
N PRO A 377 7.72 9.29 11.53
CA PRO A 377 8.73 10.18 12.07
C PRO A 377 8.32 10.80 13.42
N TYR A 378 9.32 11.03 14.27
CA TYR A 378 9.15 11.64 15.60
C TYR A 378 8.39 10.78 16.63
N SER A 379 8.07 9.51 16.34
CA SER A 379 7.36 8.61 17.28
C SER A 379 8.06 8.38 18.62
N SER A 380 9.36 8.61 18.72
CA SER A 380 10.12 8.54 19.99
C SER A 380 10.02 9.82 20.85
N GLN A 381 9.44 10.90 20.31
CA GLN A 381 9.38 12.22 20.94
C GLN A 381 8.03 12.50 21.61
N GLY A 382 8.03 13.39 22.60
CA GLY A 382 6.80 13.94 23.17
C GLY A 382 6.37 15.16 22.37
N LEU A 383 5.31 15.02 21.60
CA LEU A 383 4.81 16.07 20.71
C LEU A 383 3.71 16.89 21.40
N LEU A 384 3.57 18.14 20.97
CA LEU A 384 2.44 19.01 21.30
C LEU A 384 1.53 19.15 20.08
N LEU A 385 0.22 19.25 20.30
CA LEU A 385 -0.76 19.56 19.28
C LEU A 385 -1.44 20.90 19.61
N ASN A 386 -1.76 21.68 18.58
CA ASN A 386 -2.59 22.87 18.74
C ASN A 386 -4.01 22.45 19.13
N MET A 387 -4.56 23.11 20.14
CA MET A 387 -5.89 22.85 20.68
C MET A 387 -6.66 24.16 20.73
N GLU A 388 -7.99 24.05 20.64
CA GLU A 388 -8.91 25.17 20.81
C GLU A 388 -9.72 24.95 22.09
N ALA A 389 -9.79 25.98 22.93
CA ALA A 389 -10.64 26.02 24.10
C ALA A 389 -11.76 27.03 23.86
N TYR A 390 -13.00 26.60 24.07
CA TYR A 390 -14.19 27.43 23.93
C TYR A 390 -14.56 27.99 25.31
N ILE A 391 -14.52 29.30 25.47
CA ILE A 391 -14.87 30.01 26.70
C ILE A 391 -16.14 30.84 26.45
N GLY A 392 -17.18 30.58 27.24
CA GLY A 392 -18.50 31.19 27.01
C GLY A 392 -19.09 30.80 25.66
N ASP A 393 -19.88 31.70 25.07
CA ASP A 393 -20.65 31.41 23.84
C ASP A 393 -19.89 31.72 22.53
N SER A 394 -18.74 32.41 22.59
CA SER A 394 -18.07 32.87 21.37
C SER A 394 -16.54 33.00 21.43
N GLU A 395 -15.91 32.90 22.60
CA GLU A 395 -14.45 33.07 22.69
C GLU A 395 -13.74 31.75 22.41
N ILE A 396 -12.89 31.73 21.40
CA ILE A 396 -12.03 30.59 21.07
C ILE A 396 -10.59 30.98 21.38
N ILE A 397 -10.02 30.37 22.42
CA ILE A 397 -8.60 30.53 22.76
C ILE A 397 -7.82 29.39 22.14
N LYS A 398 -6.75 29.72 21.41
CA LYS A 398 -5.84 28.74 20.82
C LYS A 398 -4.65 28.53 21.74
N GLY A 399 -4.34 27.26 22.02
CA GLY A 399 -3.21 26.85 22.85
C GLY A 399 -2.58 25.58 22.32
N GLN A 400 -1.73 24.96 23.14
CA GLN A 400 -1.10 23.68 22.84
C GLN A 400 -1.28 22.73 24.02
N ALA A 401 -1.48 21.45 23.72
CA ALA A 401 -1.51 20.39 24.73
C ALA A 401 -0.59 19.23 24.33
N PRO A 402 -0.08 18.46 25.32
CA PRO A 402 0.62 17.21 25.04
C PRO A 402 -0.23 16.28 24.19
N TYR A 403 0.39 15.70 23.15
CA TYR A 403 -0.27 14.83 22.18
C TYR A 403 0.24 13.40 22.23
N THR A 404 1.57 13.22 22.29
CA THR A 404 2.18 11.88 22.38
C THR A 404 3.02 11.74 23.65
N LEU A 405 3.03 10.53 24.20
CA LEU A 405 3.95 10.15 25.25
C LEU A 405 5.34 9.91 24.63
N ASN A 406 6.38 10.49 25.22
CA ASN A 406 7.74 10.29 24.74
C ASN A 406 8.25 8.88 25.07
N ASN A 407 8.97 8.25 24.13
CA ASN A 407 9.59 6.94 24.36
C ASN A 407 11.01 6.92 23.80
N LYS A 408 12.00 7.20 24.68
CA LYS A 408 13.42 7.20 24.31
C LYS A 408 13.98 5.78 24.11
N GLU A 409 13.29 4.78 24.63
CA GLU A 409 13.66 3.36 24.54
C GLU A 409 13.07 2.66 23.31
N LEU A 410 12.30 3.39 22.48
CA LEU A 410 11.76 2.87 21.24
C LEU A 410 12.90 2.41 20.32
N LYS A 411 12.83 1.15 19.88
CA LYS A 411 13.87 0.44 19.13
C LYS A 411 13.28 -0.31 17.93
N TRP A 412 14.16 -0.89 17.10
CA TRP A 412 13.79 -1.69 15.94
C TRP A 412 12.92 -2.90 16.30
N GLU A 413 11.85 -3.10 15.53
CA GLU A 413 11.15 -4.39 15.48
C GLU A 413 12.02 -5.37 14.68
N THR A 414 12.21 -6.59 15.17
CA THR A 414 13.19 -7.52 14.61
C THR A 414 12.52 -8.82 14.18
N THR A 415 12.75 -9.25 12.93
CA THR A 415 12.27 -10.54 12.42
C THR A 415 13.44 -11.47 12.15
N ALA A 416 13.50 -12.59 12.87
CA ALA A 416 14.41 -13.70 12.61
C ALA A 416 13.72 -14.75 11.73
N GLN A 417 14.32 -15.09 10.60
CA GLN A 417 13.82 -16.09 9.67
C GLN A 417 14.80 -17.26 9.58
N PHE A 418 14.29 -18.46 9.82
CA PHE A 418 14.92 -19.72 9.45
C PHE A 418 14.22 -20.28 8.19
N ASP A 419 15.01 -20.77 7.25
CA ASP A 419 14.54 -21.23 5.94
C ASP A 419 15.27 -22.51 5.52
N VAL A 420 14.53 -23.48 4.99
CA VAL A 420 15.07 -24.71 4.38
C VAL A 420 14.42 -24.89 3.02
N GLY A 421 15.23 -24.93 1.97
CA GLY A 421 14.79 -25.06 0.59
C GLY A 421 15.33 -26.31 -0.09
N LEU A 422 14.53 -26.87 -0.98
CA LEU A 422 14.89 -27.96 -1.88
C LEU A 422 14.54 -27.55 -3.31
N ASP A 423 15.53 -27.57 -4.20
CA ASP A 423 15.36 -27.38 -5.63
C ASP A 423 15.72 -28.69 -6.35
N VAL A 424 14.80 -29.17 -7.19
CA VAL A 424 14.98 -30.37 -8.01
C VAL A 424 14.66 -30.03 -9.45
N GLY A 425 15.57 -30.34 -10.37
CA GLY A 425 15.37 -30.25 -11.80
C GLY A 425 15.52 -31.63 -12.45
N LEU A 426 14.59 -32.00 -13.32
CA LEU A 426 14.59 -33.28 -14.04
C LEU A 426 14.51 -33.07 -15.56
N PHE A 427 15.13 -33.97 -16.32
CA PHE A 427 15.08 -34.06 -17.78
C PHE A 427 15.42 -32.72 -18.47
N ASN A 428 16.63 -32.21 -18.23
CA ASN A 428 17.10 -30.89 -18.66
C ASN A 428 16.20 -29.75 -18.16
N ASN A 429 15.80 -29.83 -16.88
CA ASN A 429 14.88 -28.89 -16.22
C ASN A 429 13.49 -28.79 -16.88
N ARG A 430 13.08 -29.78 -17.66
CA ARG A 430 11.72 -29.88 -18.20
C ARG A 430 10.67 -29.95 -17.08
N TYR A 431 11.02 -30.56 -15.96
CA TYR A 431 10.23 -30.53 -14.74
C TYR A 431 11.12 -30.00 -13.62
N SER A 432 10.71 -28.90 -12.97
CA SER A 432 11.41 -28.34 -11.83
C SER A 432 10.47 -28.16 -10.64
N LEU A 433 10.93 -28.59 -9.47
CA LEU A 433 10.25 -28.45 -8.20
C LEU A 433 11.12 -27.61 -7.28
N THR A 434 10.57 -26.53 -6.76
CA THR A 434 11.14 -25.78 -5.63
C THR A 434 10.18 -25.92 -4.46
N ALA A 435 10.71 -26.33 -3.30
CA ALA A 435 9.95 -26.43 -2.07
C ALA A 435 10.74 -25.75 -0.94
N ASP A 436 10.10 -24.81 -0.25
CA ASP A 436 10.70 -24.07 0.86
C ASP A 436 9.83 -24.22 2.11
N PHE A 437 10.46 -24.41 3.27
CA PHE A 437 9.83 -24.35 4.58
C PHE A 437 10.49 -23.24 5.38
N TYR A 438 9.68 -22.38 6.00
CA TYR A 438 10.18 -21.26 6.77
C TYR A 438 9.50 -21.12 8.13
N ILE A 439 10.26 -20.54 9.07
CA ILE A 439 9.76 -20.04 10.35
C ILE A 439 10.31 -18.62 10.51
N LYS A 440 9.40 -17.65 10.61
CA LYS A 440 9.67 -16.24 10.88
C LYS A 440 9.18 -15.93 12.29
N LYS A 441 10.05 -15.39 13.14
CA LYS A 441 9.73 -14.91 14.48
C LYS A 441 9.99 -13.42 14.52
N THR A 442 8.94 -12.65 14.71
CA THR A 442 9.01 -11.20 14.86
C THR A 442 8.87 -10.86 16.33
N SER A 443 9.81 -10.07 16.84
CA SER A 443 9.87 -9.63 18.22
C SER A 443 9.93 -8.12 18.31
N ASP A 444 9.54 -7.60 19.48
CA ASP A 444 9.52 -6.15 19.77
C ASP A 444 8.62 -5.37 18.80
N LEU A 445 7.42 -5.89 18.52
CA LEU A 445 6.47 -5.27 17.58
C LEU A 445 6.21 -3.80 17.90
N LEU A 446 6.21 -2.94 16.89
CA LEU A 446 5.98 -1.50 17.05
C LEU A 446 4.48 -1.18 17.00
N LEU A 447 3.85 -1.07 18.18
CA LEU A 447 2.40 -0.92 18.31
C LEU A 447 2.02 0.34 19.11
N ASN A 448 0.90 0.97 18.72
CA ASN A 448 0.17 1.90 19.57
C ASN A 448 -0.70 1.11 20.55
N VAL A 449 -0.30 1.09 21.82
CA VAL A 449 -1.02 0.35 22.87
C VAL A 449 -1.75 1.30 23.80
N PRO A 450 -2.96 0.92 24.30
CA PRO A 450 -3.63 1.65 25.36
C PRO A 450 -2.74 1.80 26.60
N VAL A 451 -2.71 3.00 27.17
CA VAL A 451 -2.04 3.27 28.44
C VAL A 451 -3.06 3.62 29.52
N ALA A 452 -2.67 3.56 30.78
CA ALA A 452 -3.58 3.89 31.86
C ALA A 452 -4.02 5.36 31.78
N PHE A 453 -5.33 5.61 31.83
CA PHE A 453 -5.92 6.95 31.62
C PHE A 453 -5.38 8.03 32.58
N HIS A 454 -4.90 7.66 33.78
CA HIS A 454 -4.30 8.60 34.73
C HIS A 454 -2.99 9.23 34.21
N THR A 455 -2.39 8.67 33.16
CA THR A 455 -1.23 9.26 32.48
C THR A 455 -1.58 10.49 31.63
N GLY A 456 -2.87 10.69 31.33
CA GLY A 456 -3.35 11.78 30.47
C GLY A 456 -3.25 11.50 28.96
N TYR A 457 -2.96 10.25 28.57
CA TYR A 457 -2.87 9.81 27.18
C TYR A 457 -3.75 8.58 26.95
N ASP A 458 -4.27 8.42 25.73
CA ASP A 458 -5.05 7.24 25.33
C ASP A 458 -4.16 6.09 24.85
N LEU A 459 -3.12 6.42 24.06
CA LEU A 459 -2.24 5.46 23.39
C LEU A 459 -0.76 5.89 23.54
N ALA A 460 0.14 4.92 23.51
CA ALA A 460 1.57 5.16 23.38
C ALA A 460 2.22 4.18 22.41
N MET A 461 3.16 4.67 21.60
CA MET A 461 3.98 3.86 20.71
C MET A 461 5.06 3.12 21.51
N GLN A 462 5.02 1.79 21.47
CA GLN A 462 5.91 0.93 22.26
C GLN A 462 6.33 -0.31 21.47
N ASN A 463 7.47 -0.89 21.85
CA ASN A 463 7.87 -2.23 21.44
C ASN A 463 7.14 -3.25 22.32
N VAL A 464 6.01 -3.79 21.85
CA VAL A 464 5.16 -4.71 22.61
C VAL A 464 4.64 -5.83 21.72
N GLY A 465 4.91 -7.07 22.17
CA GLY A 465 4.37 -8.28 21.57
C GLY A 465 5.31 -8.93 20.58
N ASP A 466 5.07 -10.23 20.39
CA ASP A 466 5.85 -11.09 19.52
C ASP A 466 4.89 -11.95 18.67
N MET A 467 5.31 -12.31 17.47
CA MET A 467 4.55 -13.20 16.60
C MET A 467 5.44 -14.19 15.85
N GLU A 468 4.82 -15.29 15.43
CA GLU A 468 5.40 -16.32 14.59
C GLU A 468 4.57 -16.52 13.34
N ASN A 469 5.25 -16.57 12.20
CA ASN A 469 4.72 -17.02 10.92
C ASN A 469 5.51 -18.25 10.50
N ARG A 470 4.83 -19.37 10.28
CA ARG A 470 5.47 -20.58 9.74
C ARG A 470 4.68 -21.12 8.57
N GLY A 471 5.38 -21.61 7.57
CA GLY A 471 4.75 -22.02 6.34
C GLY A 471 5.63 -22.89 5.47
N PHE A 472 5.01 -23.37 4.40
CA PHE A 472 5.73 -24.01 3.31
C PHE A 472 5.19 -23.49 1.98
N GLU A 473 6.07 -23.41 1.01
CA GLU A 473 5.80 -22.95 -0.35
C GLU A 473 6.35 -24.00 -1.31
N VAL A 474 5.59 -24.29 -2.36
CA VAL A 474 5.96 -25.25 -3.40
C VAL A 474 5.64 -24.64 -4.75
N ALA A 475 6.60 -24.66 -5.66
CA ALA A 475 6.45 -24.28 -7.05
C ALA A 475 6.86 -25.46 -7.94
N LEU A 476 5.97 -25.87 -8.83
CA LEU A 476 6.22 -26.86 -9.87
C LEU A 476 6.12 -26.18 -11.22
N ASN A 477 7.23 -26.14 -11.95
CA ASN A 477 7.24 -25.76 -13.36
C ASN A 477 7.40 -27.04 -14.19
N ALA A 478 6.58 -27.17 -15.21
CA ALA A 478 6.59 -28.31 -16.11
C ALA A 478 6.48 -27.81 -17.55
N VAL A 479 7.16 -28.48 -18.46
CA VAL A 479 6.94 -28.35 -19.90
C VAL A 479 6.40 -29.70 -20.41
N PRO A 480 5.10 -30.01 -20.20
CA PRO A 480 4.57 -31.33 -20.57
C PRO A 480 4.69 -31.61 -22.07
N VAL A 481 4.66 -30.58 -22.92
CA VAL A 481 4.86 -30.72 -24.36
C VAL A 481 5.86 -29.68 -24.86
N ASP A 482 6.93 -30.14 -25.49
CA ASP A 482 7.95 -29.30 -26.12
C ASP A 482 8.08 -29.67 -27.60
N GLY A 483 7.07 -29.29 -28.40
CA GLY A 483 6.99 -29.62 -29.82
C GLY A 483 7.04 -28.38 -30.72
N ASN A 484 7.58 -28.54 -31.92
CA ASN A 484 7.72 -27.44 -32.90
C ASN A 484 6.40 -26.80 -33.33
N ARG A 485 5.28 -27.53 -33.25
CA ARG A 485 3.94 -27.06 -33.62
C ARG A 485 3.07 -26.66 -32.43
N PHE A 486 3.45 -27.12 -31.25
CA PHE A 486 2.70 -26.91 -30.02
C PHE A 486 3.64 -27.07 -28.84
N LYS A 487 3.74 -26.02 -28.04
CA LYS A 487 4.47 -26.01 -26.78
C LYS A 487 3.47 -25.71 -25.67
N TRP A 488 3.58 -26.47 -24.57
CA TRP A 488 2.80 -26.25 -23.38
C TRP A 488 3.72 -26.15 -22.18
N ASP A 489 3.69 -24.98 -21.55
CA ASP A 489 4.33 -24.69 -20.28
C ASP A 489 3.23 -24.58 -19.19
N ALA A 490 3.45 -25.23 -18.06
CA ALA A 490 2.54 -25.23 -16.92
C ALA A 490 3.31 -24.88 -15.65
N ASN A 491 2.83 -23.86 -14.92
CA ASN A 491 3.42 -23.42 -13.67
C ASN A 491 2.35 -23.50 -12.57
N LEU A 492 2.61 -24.27 -11.53
CA LEU A 492 1.73 -24.44 -10.37
C LEU A 492 2.46 -23.96 -9.12
N THR A 493 1.82 -23.10 -8.34
CA THR A 493 2.34 -22.64 -7.05
C THR A 493 1.33 -22.94 -5.96
N PHE A 494 1.82 -23.38 -4.81
CA PHE A 494 1.05 -23.62 -3.61
C PHE A 494 1.79 -23.04 -2.41
N GLY A 495 1.09 -22.35 -1.54
CA GLY A 495 1.67 -21.78 -0.32
C GLY A 495 0.70 -21.91 0.84
N PHE A 496 1.24 -22.21 2.02
CA PHE A 496 0.49 -22.23 3.27
C PHE A 496 1.28 -21.49 4.35
N ASN A 497 0.64 -20.53 5.01
CA ASN A 497 1.23 -19.79 6.14
C ASN A 497 0.26 -19.80 7.32
N ARG A 498 0.77 -20.14 8.50
CA ARG A 498 0.07 -20.00 9.76
C ARG A 498 0.73 -18.93 10.61
N ASN A 499 -0.04 -17.90 10.95
CA ASN A 499 0.35 -16.87 11.90
C ASN A 499 -0.11 -17.24 13.32
N LYS A 500 0.67 -16.83 14.32
CA LYS A 500 0.36 -16.94 15.74
C LYS A 500 0.99 -15.78 16.49
N VAL A 501 0.20 -15.06 17.29
CA VAL A 501 0.74 -14.13 18.30
C VAL A 501 1.30 -14.98 19.45
N THR A 502 2.60 -14.84 19.72
CA THR A 502 3.32 -15.66 20.71
C THR A 502 3.43 -15.01 22.06
N ASN A 503 3.33 -13.69 22.12
CA ASN A 503 3.36 -12.91 23.35
C ASN A 503 2.65 -11.58 23.10
N LEU A 504 1.87 -11.10 24.05
CA LEU A 504 1.23 -9.79 23.98
C LEU A 504 1.15 -9.22 25.40
N VAL A 505 2.07 -8.31 25.73
CA VAL A 505 2.16 -7.75 27.07
C VAL A 505 0.99 -6.79 27.33
N GLY A 506 0.35 -6.91 28.51
CA GLY A 506 -0.48 -5.85 29.06
C GLY A 506 -2.00 -5.94 28.85
N THR A 507 -2.55 -6.95 28.17
CA THR A 507 -4.02 -7.14 28.09
C THR A 507 -4.43 -8.62 27.99
N GLU A 508 -5.00 -9.22 29.04
CA GLU A 508 -5.66 -10.54 28.93
C GLU A 508 -6.83 -10.51 27.93
N GLU A 509 -7.45 -9.33 27.77
CA GLU A 509 -8.53 -9.07 26.83
C GLU A 509 -8.07 -8.92 25.37
N GLY A 510 -6.76 -8.83 25.12
CA GLY A 510 -6.17 -8.64 23.80
C GLY A 510 -6.36 -7.23 23.22
N LEU A 511 -5.72 -6.96 22.09
CA LEU A 511 -5.88 -5.69 21.36
C LEU A 511 -7.09 -5.76 20.43
N ILE A 512 -7.88 -4.69 20.43
CA ILE A 512 -9.07 -4.56 19.60
C ILE A 512 -8.67 -3.99 18.24
N GLY A 513 -9.17 -4.58 17.15
CA GLY A 513 -8.92 -4.04 15.81
C GLY A 513 -9.79 -2.82 15.47
N ALA A 514 -9.45 -2.16 14.36
CA ALA A 514 -10.16 -0.97 13.90
C ALA A 514 -11.64 -1.26 13.60
N SER A 515 -12.51 -0.29 13.88
CA SER A 515 -13.92 -0.35 13.53
C SER A 515 -14.10 -0.38 12.01
N ILE A 516 -15.07 -1.15 11.51
CA ILE A 516 -15.45 -1.15 10.09
C ILE A 516 -16.94 -0.87 9.96
N MET A 517 -17.31 0.16 9.18
CA MET A 517 -18.71 0.56 8.99
C MET A 517 -19.48 0.77 10.31
N GLY A 518 -18.82 1.31 11.33
CA GLY A 518 -19.41 1.50 12.67
C GLY A 518 -19.46 0.23 13.54
N ILE A 519 -19.06 -0.94 13.02
CA ILE A 519 -18.91 -2.17 13.79
C ILE A 519 -17.57 -2.11 14.52
N SER A 520 -17.61 -1.80 15.82
CA SER A 520 -16.44 -1.87 16.70
C SER A 520 -16.23 -3.28 17.22
N ASN A 521 -15.01 -3.58 17.65
CA ASN A 521 -14.65 -4.81 18.37
C ASN A 521 -14.87 -6.14 17.63
N TRP A 522 -15.01 -6.10 16.31
CA TRP A 522 -15.26 -7.29 15.48
C TRP A 522 -14.00 -8.13 15.22
N THR A 523 -12.81 -7.62 15.53
CA THR A 523 -11.56 -8.38 15.55
C THR A 523 -10.81 -8.18 16.85
N ARG A 524 -10.08 -9.21 17.26
CA ARG A 524 -9.27 -9.21 18.48
C ARG A 524 -7.94 -9.93 18.25
N VAL A 525 -6.87 -9.32 18.72
CA VAL A 525 -5.51 -9.87 18.71
C VAL A 525 -5.20 -10.41 20.09
N LYS A 526 -5.05 -11.72 20.21
CA LYS A 526 -4.77 -12.41 21.47
C LYS A 526 -3.63 -13.40 21.32
N GLU A 527 -2.83 -13.55 22.37
CA GLU A 527 -1.84 -14.61 22.43
C GLU A 527 -2.45 -15.98 22.13
N GLY A 528 -1.74 -16.78 21.34
CA GLY A 528 -2.17 -18.11 20.91
C GLY A 528 -3.01 -18.12 19.63
N THR A 529 -3.52 -16.98 19.20
CA THR A 529 -4.39 -16.85 18.01
C THR A 529 -3.67 -16.15 16.84
N PRO A 530 -4.12 -16.36 15.59
CA PRO A 530 -3.67 -15.53 14.47
C PRO A 530 -4.11 -14.07 14.62
N ILE A 531 -3.31 -13.15 14.07
CA ILE A 531 -3.71 -11.74 13.93
C ILE A 531 -4.98 -11.62 13.08
N GLY A 532 -5.84 -10.65 13.41
CA GLY A 532 -7.09 -10.42 12.69
C GLY A 532 -8.18 -11.47 12.95
N THR A 533 -8.09 -12.23 14.04
CA THR A 533 -9.14 -13.18 14.43
C THR A 533 -10.45 -12.41 14.66
N MET A 534 -11.51 -12.77 13.93
CA MET A 534 -12.84 -12.22 14.13
C MET A 534 -13.37 -12.63 15.50
N TYR A 535 -13.92 -11.67 16.23
CA TYR A 535 -14.44 -11.85 17.58
C TYR A 535 -15.85 -11.24 17.67
N GLY A 536 -16.80 -12.01 18.21
CA GLY A 536 -18.18 -11.58 18.29
C GLY A 536 -19.08 -12.67 18.87
N TYR A 537 -20.38 -12.39 18.91
CA TYR A 537 -21.37 -13.33 19.40
C TYR A 537 -21.62 -14.44 18.39
N LYS A 538 -21.79 -15.66 18.90
CA LYS A 538 -22.40 -16.76 18.15
C LYS A 538 -23.92 -16.63 18.33
N THR A 539 -24.65 -16.59 17.22
CA THR A 539 -26.12 -16.58 17.24
C THR A 539 -26.65 -18.01 17.08
N ASP A 540 -27.66 -18.36 17.88
CA ASP A 540 -28.41 -19.62 17.74
C ASP A 540 -29.64 -19.45 16.81
N GLY A 541 -29.72 -18.33 16.09
CA GLY A 541 -30.81 -18.01 15.17
C GLY A 541 -31.81 -17.02 15.75
N ILE A 542 -33.01 -16.99 15.19
CA ILE A 542 -34.13 -16.16 15.66
C ILE A 542 -35.10 -17.10 16.36
N ALA A 543 -35.37 -16.85 17.65
CA ALA A 543 -36.35 -17.62 18.42
C ALA A 543 -37.70 -17.66 17.67
N GLN A 544 -38.23 -18.86 17.45
CA GLN A 544 -39.52 -19.03 16.80
C GLN A 544 -40.64 -19.15 17.85
N LEU A 545 -41.85 -18.72 17.51
CA LEU A 545 -43.01 -18.74 18.43
C LEU A 545 -43.44 -20.15 18.87
N ASN A 546 -42.94 -21.18 18.20
CA ASN A 546 -43.24 -22.60 18.43
C ASN A 546 -42.05 -23.41 18.98
N GLU A 547 -40.96 -22.75 19.34
CA GLU A 547 -39.88 -23.28 20.20
C GLU A 547 -40.19 -22.98 21.67
#